data_AF-A0A8S0G6A1-F1
#
_entry.id   AF-A0A8S0G6A1-F1
#
_cell.length_a   1.000
_cell.length_b   1.000
_cell.length_c   1.000
_cell.angle_alpha   90.00
_cell.angle_beta   90.00
_cell.angle_gamma   90.00
#
_symmetry.space_group_name_H-M   'P 1'
#
loop_
_entity.id
_entity.type
_entity.pdbx_description
1 polymer ?
#
loop_
_entity_poly.entity_id
_entity_poly.type
_entity_poly.pdbx_seq_one_letter_code
_entity_poly.pdbx_strand_id
1 'polypeptide(L)'
;MHADTATRQHWMSVLAHSQPAELAARLNALNINADYEVIRAAETGLVQIQARMGGTGERFFAGDATLTRAAVRLTDGTLGYSWVLGRDKQHAERCALIDALMQQNRHFQNLSETLIAPLDADRMARIAARQAEVNEPAGSTSLRWFAETTHDPGNRFYASRAGCPAQFSSPVKGHERAGRDCRPASAQARLAAAEYRHHQRAADAGR
;
A
#
# COMPACT_ATOMS: atom_id res chain seq x y z
N MET A 1 9.56 -19.69 21.71
CA MET A 1 8.41 -19.79 20.79
C MET A 1 8.99 -20.16 19.43
N HIS A 2 8.44 -21.16 18.74
CA HIS A 2 8.84 -21.44 17.36
C HIS A 2 7.85 -20.70 16.46
N ALA A 3 8.30 -19.61 15.84
CA ALA A 3 7.51 -18.94 14.83
C ALA A 3 7.33 -19.88 13.63
N ASP A 4 6.13 -19.89 13.04
CA ASP A 4 5.89 -20.62 11.81
C ASP A 4 6.80 -20.08 10.68
N THR A 5 7.12 -20.95 9.73
CA THR A 5 8.02 -20.64 8.62
C THR A 5 7.48 -19.47 7.80
N ALA A 6 6.17 -19.43 7.54
CA ALA A 6 5.54 -18.34 6.78
C ALA A 6 5.64 -17.00 7.52
N THR A 7 5.45 -16.99 8.83
CA THR A 7 5.58 -15.78 9.67
C THR A 7 7.01 -15.24 9.61
N ARG A 8 8.01 -16.13 9.72
CA ARG A 8 9.42 -15.74 9.63
C ARG A 8 9.78 -15.21 8.24
N GLN A 9 9.33 -15.88 7.19
CA GLN A 9 9.53 -15.44 5.81
C GLN A 9 8.95 -14.06 5.55
N HIS A 10 7.78 -13.76 6.13
CA HIS A 10 7.13 -12.46 5.99
C HIS A 10 7.98 -11.34 6.58
N TRP A 11 8.37 -11.39 7.86
CA TRP A 11 9.17 -10.31 8.44
C TRP A 11 10.54 -10.19 7.77
N MET A 12 11.17 -11.31 7.36
CA MET A 12 12.45 -11.27 6.66
C MET A 12 12.32 -10.56 5.30
N SER A 13 11.22 -10.80 4.58
CA SER A 13 10.90 -10.11 3.33
C SER A 13 10.69 -8.61 3.55
N VAL A 14 9.95 -8.21 4.59
CA VAL A 14 9.72 -6.81 4.94
C VAL A 14 11.04 -6.10 5.23
N LEU A 15 11.89 -6.71 6.07
CA LEU A 15 13.20 -6.17 6.42
C LEU A 15 14.10 -6.01 5.20
N ALA A 16 14.18 -7.02 4.33
CA ALA A 16 15.04 -6.98 3.14
C ALA A 16 14.64 -5.94 2.09
N HIS A 17 13.40 -5.46 2.12
CA HIS A 17 12.91 -4.42 1.20
C HIS A 17 12.68 -3.07 1.89
N SER A 18 12.97 -2.97 3.18
CA SER A 18 12.90 -1.71 3.91
C SER A 18 14.02 -0.78 3.46
N GLN A 19 13.77 0.53 3.51
CA GLN A 19 14.82 1.50 3.23
C GLN A 19 15.79 1.53 4.41
N PRO A 20 17.13 1.44 4.18
CA PRO A 20 18.10 1.34 5.28
C PRO A 20 18.01 2.46 6.32
N ALA A 21 17.78 3.70 5.87
CA ALA A 21 17.64 4.86 6.74
C ALA A 21 16.35 4.82 7.57
N GLU A 22 15.24 4.38 6.96
CA GLU A 22 13.95 4.24 7.64
C GLU A 22 14.01 3.17 8.73
N LEU A 23 14.59 2.00 8.39
CA LEU A 23 14.79 0.92 9.35
C LEU A 23 15.65 1.36 10.52
N ALA A 24 16.77 2.04 10.25
CA ALA A 24 17.66 2.55 11.28
C ALA A 24 16.96 3.56 12.20
N ALA A 25 16.20 4.50 11.64
CA ALA A 25 15.47 5.49 12.43
C ALA A 25 14.41 4.85 13.33
N ARG A 26 13.61 3.90 12.80
CA ARG A 26 12.59 3.18 13.56
C ARG A 26 13.22 2.32 14.67
N LEU A 27 14.29 1.60 14.37
CA LEU A 27 14.98 0.77 15.35
C LEU A 27 15.58 1.61 16.49
N ASN A 28 16.19 2.75 16.17
CA ASN A 28 16.72 3.68 17.17
C ASN A 28 15.61 4.26 18.06
N ALA A 29 14.44 4.58 17.49
CA ALA A 29 13.30 5.10 18.25
C ALA A 29 12.72 4.08 19.24
N LEU A 30 12.80 2.78 18.92
CA LEU A 30 12.35 1.70 19.81
C LEU A 30 13.30 1.47 21.00
N ASN A 31 14.51 2.03 20.96
CA ASN A 31 15.52 1.96 22.02
C ASN A 31 15.72 0.53 22.59
N ILE A 32 15.75 -0.47 21.71
CA ILE A 32 15.93 -1.86 22.10
C ILE A 32 17.40 -2.07 22.44
N ASN A 33 17.68 -2.24 23.73
CA ASN A 33 18.99 -2.62 24.20
C ASN A 33 19.07 -4.15 24.30
N ALA A 34 19.61 -4.78 23.28
CA ALA A 34 19.83 -6.22 23.25
C ALA A 34 21.31 -6.50 23.00
N ASP A 35 21.93 -7.26 23.89
CA ASP A 35 23.29 -7.74 23.70
C ASP A 35 23.29 -8.86 22.66
N TYR A 36 24.15 -8.72 21.65
CA TYR A 36 24.32 -9.71 20.61
C TYR A 36 25.79 -9.80 20.18
N GLU A 37 26.14 -10.97 19.67
CA GLU A 37 27.44 -11.26 19.09
C GLU A 37 27.28 -11.47 17.58
N VAL A 38 28.17 -10.86 16.80
CA VAL A 38 28.21 -11.04 15.35
C VAL A 38 28.97 -12.34 15.03
N ILE A 39 28.23 -13.42 14.80
CA ILE A 39 28.82 -14.72 14.42
C ILE A 39 29.33 -14.74 12.98
N ARG A 40 28.76 -13.89 12.11
CA ARG A 40 29.24 -13.66 10.75
C ARG A 40 29.12 -12.18 10.43
N ALA A 41 30.26 -11.52 10.34
CA ALA A 41 30.35 -10.14 9.88
C ALA A 41 29.69 -9.98 8.51
N ALA A 42 29.07 -8.82 8.29
CA ALA A 42 28.36 -8.54 7.06
C ALA A 42 29.30 -8.62 5.84
N GLU A 43 29.00 -9.57 4.95
CA GLU A 43 29.80 -9.89 3.78
C GLU A 43 28.99 -9.64 2.52
N THR A 44 29.53 -8.82 1.63
CA THR A 44 28.94 -8.52 0.32
C THR A 44 29.55 -9.42 -0.74
N GLY A 45 28.71 -10.19 -1.41
CA GLY A 45 29.07 -11.02 -2.55
C GLY A 45 28.06 -10.88 -3.68
N LEU A 46 27.95 -11.95 -4.48
CA LEU A 46 27.04 -12.02 -5.61
C LEU A 46 26.03 -13.15 -5.41
N VAL A 47 24.83 -12.95 -5.94
CA VAL A 47 23.81 -13.99 -6.13
C VAL A 47 23.52 -14.11 -7.62
N GLN A 48 23.60 -15.33 -8.13
CA GLN A 48 23.34 -15.62 -9.53
C GLN A 48 21.84 -15.65 -9.80
N ILE A 49 21.40 -14.86 -10.76
CA ILE A 49 19.99 -14.74 -11.13
C ILE A 49 19.65 -15.83 -12.13
N GLN A 50 18.60 -16.58 -11.86
CA GLN A 50 18.07 -17.58 -12.76
C GLN A 50 16.75 -17.10 -13.35
N ALA A 51 16.68 -17.02 -14.67
CA ALA A 51 15.48 -16.67 -15.43
C ALA A 51 14.95 -17.88 -16.18
N ARG A 52 13.77 -17.74 -16.80
CA ARG A 52 13.13 -18.77 -17.63
C ARG A 52 12.86 -18.24 -19.03
N MET A 53 13.20 -19.02 -20.06
CA MET A 53 12.93 -18.67 -21.45
C MET A 53 11.43 -18.40 -21.66
N GLY A 54 11.06 -17.24 -22.19
CA GLY A 54 9.65 -16.86 -22.35
C GLY A 54 8.84 -16.78 -21.05
N GLY A 55 9.49 -16.67 -19.88
CA GLY A 55 8.85 -16.57 -18.56
C GLY A 55 8.52 -17.90 -17.89
N THR A 56 8.22 -18.95 -18.65
CA THR A 56 7.81 -20.26 -18.11
C THR A 56 8.66 -21.45 -18.59
N GLY A 57 9.50 -21.26 -19.61
CA GLY A 57 10.32 -22.31 -20.20
C GLY A 57 11.55 -22.70 -19.37
N GLU A 58 12.56 -23.19 -20.07
CA GLU A 58 13.80 -23.68 -19.49
C GLU A 58 14.58 -22.60 -18.75
N ARG A 59 15.30 -23.03 -17.71
CA ARG A 59 16.07 -22.12 -16.84
C ARG A 59 17.40 -21.76 -17.48
N PHE A 60 17.78 -20.50 -17.36
CA PHE A 60 19.09 -20.00 -17.78
C PHE A 60 19.61 -18.94 -16.81
N PHE A 61 20.92 -18.68 -16.80
CA PHE A 61 21.52 -17.66 -15.96
C PHE A 61 21.42 -16.27 -16.60
N ALA A 62 20.87 -15.31 -15.86
CA ALA A 62 20.59 -13.95 -16.32
C ALA A 62 21.49 -12.92 -15.60
N GLY A 63 22.76 -13.26 -15.40
CA GLY A 63 23.73 -12.45 -14.69
C GLY A 63 23.63 -12.57 -13.16
N ASP A 64 24.26 -11.64 -12.47
CA ASP A 64 24.39 -11.63 -11.02
C ASP A 64 23.88 -10.32 -10.41
N ALA A 65 23.42 -10.38 -9.16
CA ALA A 65 23.13 -9.22 -8.32
C ALA A 65 24.02 -9.20 -7.09
N THR A 66 24.30 -8.02 -6.55
CA THR A 66 25.00 -7.90 -5.26
C THR A 66 24.09 -8.34 -4.12
N LEU A 67 24.61 -9.18 -3.23
CA LEU A 67 23.91 -9.67 -2.04
C LEU A 67 24.82 -9.48 -0.82
N THR A 68 24.29 -8.93 0.26
CA THR A 68 24.99 -8.84 1.54
C THR A 68 24.33 -9.75 2.55
N ARG A 69 25.13 -10.60 3.19
CA ARG A 69 24.68 -11.55 4.22
C ARG A 69 25.30 -11.23 5.57
N ALA A 70 24.53 -11.38 6.64
CA ALA A 70 25.02 -11.26 8.02
C ALA A 70 24.34 -12.31 8.90
N ALA A 71 25.01 -12.68 10.00
CA ALA A 71 24.40 -13.52 11.01
C ALA A 71 24.85 -13.09 12.41
N VAL A 72 23.92 -13.14 13.36
CA VAL A 72 24.12 -12.72 14.74
C VAL A 72 23.57 -13.77 15.70
N ARG A 73 24.06 -13.74 16.93
CA ARG A 73 23.63 -14.60 18.03
C ARG A 73 23.30 -13.73 19.24
N LEU A 74 22.10 -13.90 19.80
CA LEU A 74 21.70 -13.28 21.05
C LEU A 74 22.28 -14.05 22.25
N THR A 75 22.24 -13.43 23.43
CA THR A 75 22.74 -14.02 24.69
C THR A 75 22.03 -15.32 25.10
N ASP A 76 20.79 -15.53 24.67
CA ASP A 76 20.01 -16.76 24.89
C ASP A 76 20.34 -17.88 23.87
N GLY A 77 21.28 -17.63 22.95
CA GLY A 77 21.67 -18.54 21.88
C GLY A 77 20.81 -18.44 20.61
N THR A 78 19.80 -17.57 20.58
CA THR A 78 18.95 -17.38 19.39
C THR A 78 19.76 -16.81 18.23
N LEU A 79 19.64 -17.43 17.06
CA LEU A 79 20.36 -17.05 15.85
C LEU A 79 19.46 -16.25 14.91
N GLY A 80 19.98 -15.11 14.45
CA GLY A 80 19.35 -14.27 13.44
C GLY A 80 20.18 -14.22 12.16
N TYR A 81 19.47 -14.14 11.03
CA TYR A 81 20.08 -14.16 9.71
C TYR A 81 19.53 -13.08 8.81
N SER A 82 20.35 -12.64 7.85
CA SER A 82 19.90 -11.78 6.77
C SER A 82 20.62 -12.10 5.46
N TRP A 83 19.87 -11.95 4.37
CA TRP A 83 20.38 -11.88 3.00
C TRP A 83 19.62 -10.75 2.31
N VAL A 84 20.30 -9.64 2.08
CA VAL A 84 19.69 -8.43 1.54
C VAL A 84 20.38 -8.03 0.24
N LEU A 85 19.60 -7.66 -0.76
CA LEU A 85 20.14 -7.14 -2.02
C LEU A 85 20.90 -5.83 -1.77
N GLY A 86 22.01 -5.66 -2.47
CA GLY A 86 22.87 -4.49 -2.34
C GLY A 86 24.13 -4.75 -1.52
N ARG A 87 24.71 -3.66 -1.02
CA ARG A 87 26.06 -3.62 -0.42
C ARG A 87 26.09 -2.98 0.97
N ASP A 88 24.91 -2.68 1.54
CA ASP A 88 24.81 -2.06 2.86
C ASP A 88 24.99 -3.11 3.97
N LYS A 89 26.20 -3.13 4.51
CA LYS A 89 26.61 -4.04 5.59
C LYS A 89 25.87 -3.79 6.89
N GLN A 90 25.71 -2.53 7.27
CA GLN A 90 25.04 -2.18 8.52
C GLN A 90 23.55 -2.52 8.47
N HIS A 91 22.93 -2.33 7.31
CA HIS A 91 21.54 -2.72 7.10
C HIS A 91 21.37 -4.24 7.21
N ALA A 92 22.23 -5.02 6.57
CA ALA A 92 22.19 -6.48 6.68
C ALA A 92 22.33 -6.94 8.15
N GLU A 93 23.24 -6.33 8.92
CA GLU A 93 23.42 -6.65 10.34
C GLU A 93 22.17 -6.31 11.18
N ARG A 94 21.58 -5.11 10.99
CA ARG A 94 20.32 -4.72 11.64
C ARG A 94 19.18 -5.70 11.31
N CYS A 95 19.06 -6.14 10.06
CA CYS A 95 18.06 -7.13 9.66
C CYS A 95 18.27 -8.48 10.36
N ALA A 96 19.52 -8.93 10.49
CA ALA A 96 19.84 -10.16 11.21
C ALA A 96 19.51 -10.06 12.71
N LEU A 97 19.81 -8.92 13.33
CA LEU A 97 19.45 -8.64 14.72
C LEU A 97 17.93 -8.70 14.94
N ILE A 98 17.16 -8.03 14.08
CA ILE A 98 15.70 -8.03 14.20
C ILE A 98 15.13 -9.44 13.98
N ASP A 99 15.65 -10.22 13.03
CA ASP A 99 15.26 -11.62 12.85
C ASP A 99 15.49 -12.45 14.13
N ALA A 100 16.60 -12.24 14.84
CA ALA A 100 16.84 -12.90 16.12
C ALA A 100 15.83 -12.43 17.20
N LEU A 101 15.59 -11.12 17.30
CA LEU A 101 14.68 -10.55 18.29
C LEU A 101 13.23 -11.01 18.07
N MET A 102 12.79 -11.10 16.82
CA MET A 102 11.44 -11.56 16.44
C MET A 102 11.16 -13.01 16.85
N GLN A 103 12.20 -13.84 17.01
CA GLN A 103 12.05 -15.22 17.51
C GLN A 103 11.84 -15.29 19.03
N GLN A 104 12.15 -14.20 19.77
CA GLN A 104 11.92 -14.12 21.21
C GLN A 104 10.49 -13.68 21.52
N ASN A 105 9.80 -14.44 22.38
CA ASN A 105 8.40 -14.17 22.74
C ASN A 105 8.17 -12.77 23.33
N ARG A 106 9.16 -12.23 24.05
CA ARG A 106 9.11 -10.90 24.67
C ARG A 106 9.04 -9.75 23.65
N HIS A 107 9.64 -9.95 22.47
CA HIS A 107 9.79 -8.90 21.46
C HIS A 107 8.88 -9.11 20.25
N PHE A 108 8.48 -10.35 19.98
CA PHE A 108 7.71 -10.72 18.79
C PHE A 108 6.49 -9.82 18.55
N GLN A 109 5.59 -9.69 19.53
CA GLN A 109 4.36 -8.90 19.36
C GLN A 109 4.65 -7.40 19.18
N ASN A 110 5.48 -6.84 20.06
CA ASN A 110 5.85 -5.43 20.02
C ASN A 110 6.50 -5.06 18.68
N LEU A 111 7.51 -5.82 18.24
CA LEU A 111 8.18 -5.58 16.96
C LEU A 111 7.27 -5.82 15.75
N SER A 112 6.35 -6.79 15.82
CA SER A 112 5.37 -7.01 14.76
C SER A 112 4.49 -5.77 14.53
N GLU A 113 3.99 -5.18 15.62
CA GLU A 113 3.07 -4.03 15.56
C GLU A 113 3.80 -2.70 15.30
N THR A 114 4.97 -2.50 15.90
CA THR A 114 5.66 -1.19 15.88
C THR A 114 6.70 -1.05 14.78
N LEU A 115 7.20 -2.17 14.24
CA LEU A 115 8.26 -2.16 13.23
C LEU A 115 7.83 -2.84 11.92
N ILE A 116 7.40 -4.10 11.96
CA ILE A 116 7.14 -4.88 10.74
C ILE A 116 5.89 -4.38 10.02
N ALA A 117 4.76 -4.26 10.71
CA ALA A 117 3.50 -3.80 10.09
C ALA A 117 3.61 -2.38 9.49
N PRO A 118 4.24 -1.38 10.15
CA PRO A 118 4.44 -0.07 9.53
C PRO A 118 5.36 -0.10 8.31
N LEU A 119 6.46 -0.85 8.35
CA LEU A 119 7.38 -0.97 7.22
C LEU A 119 6.70 -1.61 6.00
N ASP A 120 5.87 -2.63 6.23
CA ASP A 120 5.13 -3.29 5.16
C ASP A 120 4.04 -2.38 4.58
N ALA A 121 3.30 -1.67 5.45
CA ALA A 121 2.30 -0.69 5.02
C ALA A 121 2.93 0.43 4.16
N ASP A 122 4.06 1.01 4.59
CA ASP A 122 4.78 2.03 3.83
C ASP A 122 5.31 1.49 2.50
N ARG A 123 5.77 0.24 2.48
CA ARG A 123 6.17 -0.44 1.25
C ARG A 123 4.98 -0.60 0.30
N MET A 124 3.85 -1.11 0.78
CA MET A 124 2.64 -1.29 -0.03
C MET A 124 2.12 0.03 -0.58
N ALA A 125 2.13 1.10 0.23
CA ALA A 125 1.77 2.45 -0.20
C ALA A 125 2.69 2.96 -1.32
N ARG A 126 4.00 2.76 -1.21
CA ARG A 126 4.97 3.11 -2.26
C ARG A 126 4.75 2.33 -3.56
N ILE A 127 4.46 1.03 -3.47
CA ILE A 127 4.14 0.20 -4.64
C ILE A 127 2.85 0.68 -5.30
N ALA A 128 1.79 0.93 -4.52
CA ALA A 128 0.52 1.41 -5.03
C ALA A 128 0.63 2.80 -5.68
N ALA A 129 1.38 3.73 -5.06
CA ALA A 129 1.66 5.04 -5.64
C ALA A 129 2.41 4.92 -6.97
N ARG A 130 3.44 4.06 -7.04
CA ARG A 130 4.18 3.84 -8.29
C ARG A 130 3.33 3.20 -9.38
N GLN A 131 2.46 2.26 -9.01
CA GLN A 131 1.50 1.67 -9.96
C GLN A 131 0.49 2.71 -10.43
N ALA A 132 0.02 3.58 -9.53
CA ALA A 132 -0.86 4.68 -9.89
C ALA A 132 -0.18 5.68 -10.82
N GLU A 133 1.11 5.99 -10.67
CA GLU A 133 1.86 6.83 -11.63
C GLU A 133 2.01 6.17 -13.00
N VAL A 134 2.25 4.86 -13.04
CA VAL A 134 2.39 4.10 -14.31
C VAL A 134 1.03 3.93 -15.00
N ASN A 135 -0.04 3.80 -14.21
CA ASN A 135 -1.41 3.59 -14.70
C ASN A 135 -2.21 4.90 -14.84
N GLU A 136 -1.81 5.99 -14.18
CA GLU A 136 -2.20 7.36 -14.52
C GLU A 136 -1.85 7.53 -15.98
N PRO A 137 -2.77 8.08 -16.78
CA PRO A 137 -2.83 7.74 -18.18
C PRO A 137 -1.51 8.09 -18.86
N ALA A 138 -0.73 7.04 -19.13
CA ALA A 138 -0.12 6.80 -20.42
C ALA A 138 -1.20 6.78 -21.52
N GLY A 139 -2.13 7.75 -21.53
CA GLY A 139 -2.98 8.06 -22.66
C GLY A 139 -2.16 8.62 -23.81
N SER A 140 -0.87 8.92 -23.60
CA SER A 140 0.08 9.22 -24.67
C SER A 140 0.74 7.97 -25.28
N THR A 141 0.90 6.85 -24.55
CA THR A 141 1.65 5.66 -25.03
C THR A 141 0.82 4.38 -25.12
N SER A 142 -0.31 4.31 -24.43
CA SER A 142 -1.25 3.19 -24.54
C SER A 142 -2.15 3.40 -25.75
N LEU A 143 -2.04 2.52 -26.74
CA LEU A 143 -2.93 2.51 -27.88
C LEU A 143 -4.31 2.04 -27.43
N ARG A 144 -5.30 2.93 -27.43
CA ARG A 144 -6.71 2.56 -27.31
C ARG A 144 -7.23 2.19 -28.70
N TRP A 145 -7.40 0.89 -28.95
CA TRP A 145 -7.83 0.38 -30.25
C TRP A 145 -9.34 0.53 -30.51
N PHE A 146 -10.16 0.63 -29.46
CA PHE A 146 -11.61 0.82 -29.59
C PHE A 146 -12.15 1.67 -28.42
N ALA A 147 -12.99 2.65 -28.75
CA ALA A 147 -13.90 3.31 -27.81
C ALA A 147 -15.29 3.28 -28.47
N GLU A 148 -16.05 2.24 -28.17
CA GLU A 148 -17.41 2.11 -28.68
C GLU A 148 -18.34 2.99 -27.83
N THR A 149 -18.89 4.04 -28.43
CA THR A 149 -20.07 4.73 -27.91
C THR A 149 -21.17 4.51 -28.93
N THR A 150 -22.01 3.50 -28.71
CA THR A 150 -23.21 3.33 -29.54
C THR A 150 -24.19 4.47 -29.24
N HIS A 151 -24.32 5.41 -30.17
CA HIS A 151 -25.61 6.05 -30.43
C HIS A 151 -26.06 5.61 -31.82
N ASP A 152 -26.93 4.60 -31.85
CA ASP A 152 -27.60 4.11 -33.04
C ASP A 152 -28.94 4.85 -33.22
N PRO A 153 -29.12 5.66 -34.29
CA PRO A 153 -30.39 6.34 -34.56
C PRO A 153 -31.49 5.42 -35.14
N GLY A 154 -31.21 4.13 -35.35
CA GLY A 154 -32.14 3.15 -35.91
C GLY A 154 -32.89 2.29 -34.87
N ASN A 155 -32.41 2.21 -33.63
CA ASN A 155 -33.05 1.36 -32.62
C ASN A 155 -34.18 2.13 -31.90
N ARG A 156 -35.41 2.00 -32.41
CA ARG A 156 -36.63 2.45 -31.75
C ARG A 156 -36.93 1.58 -30.53
N PHE A 157 -36.16 1.74 -29.46
CA PHE A 157 -36.61 1.42 -28.12
C PHE A 157 -36.57 2.71 -27.29
N TYR A 158 -37.73 3.02 -26.72
CA TYR A 158 -38.04 4.27 -26.02
C TYR A 158 -36.97 4.67 -24.99
N ALA A 159 -36.24 5.75 -25.28
CA ALA A 159 -35.59 6.55 -24.26
C ALA A 159 -36.52 7.72 -23.89
N SER A 160 -37.23 7.61 -22.77
CA SER A 160 -37.79 8.80 -22.12
C SER A 160 -36.63 9.60 -21.54
N ARG A 161 -36.55 10.87 -21.94
CA ARG A 161 -35.64 11.86 -21.38
C ARG A 161 -35.86 11.99 -19.88
N ALA A 162 -34.78 11.86 -19.11
CA ALA A 162 -34.54 12.75 -17.98
C ALA A 162 -33.03 12.81 -17.65
N GLY A 163 -32.45 14.01 -17.76
CA GLY A 163 -31.39 14.45 -16.86
C GLY A 163 -29.94 14.23 -17.31
N CYS A 164 -29.45 15.06 -18.24
CA CYS A 164 -28.04 15.44 -18.24
C CYS A 164 -27.93 16.81 -17.53
N PRO A 165 -27.15 16.96 -16.43
CA PRO A 165 -26.90 18.27 -15.86
C PRO A 165 -25.85 19.00 -16.70
N ALA A 166 -26.27 20.10 -17.31
CA ALA A 166 -25.39 21.05 -17.98
C ALA A 166 -24.40 21.64 -16.96
N GLN A 167 -23.11 21.44 -17.21
CA GLN A 167 -22.06 22.28 -16.65
C GLN A 167 -22.15 23.65 -17.34
N PHE A 168 -22.69 24.64 -16.63
CA PHE A 168 -22.75 26.01 -17.08
C PHE A 168 -21.42 26.70 -16.74
N SER A 169 -20.63 26.96 -17.76
CA SER A 169 -19.46 27.85 -17.72
C SER A 169 -19.90 29.31 -17.71
N SER A 170 -19.56 30.07 -16.67
CA SER A 170 -19.75 31.53 -16.61
C SER A 170 -18.67 32.28 -17.40
N PRO A 171 -19.01 33.43 -18.02
CA PRO A 171 -18.07 34.52 -18.27
C PRO A 171 -18.40 35.78 -17.44
N VAL A 172 -17.44 36.71 -17.46
CA VAL A 172 -17.07 37.73 -16.47
C VAL A 172 -17.62 39.15 -16.80
N LYS A 173 -17.63 40.05 -15.79
CA LYS A 173 -17.85 41.54 -15.72
C LYS A 173 -19.31 42.01 -15.59
N GLY A 174 -19.69 43.00 -14.78
CA GLY A 174 -18.99 43.89 -13.84
C GLY A 174 -19.98 44.95 -13.29
N HIS A 175 -19.58 45.64 -12.22
CA HIS A 175 -20.08 46.94 -11.71
C HIS A 175 -21.44 47.07 -10.96
N GLU A 176 -21.29 47.48 -9.69
CA GLU A 176 -21.97 48.56 -8.96
C GLU A 176 -23.30 48.36 -8.18
N ARG A 177 -23.11 48.48 -6.85
CA ARG A 177 -23.83 49.29 -5.84
C ARG A 177 -25.24 48.88 -5.35
N ALA A 178 -25.28 48.84 -4.02
CA ALA A 178 -26.31 49.36 -3.10
C ALA A 178 -27.54 48.48 -2.77
N GLY A 179 -27.50 47.93 -1.55
CA GLY A 179 -28.47 48.34 -0.52
C GLY A 179 -29.71 47.47 -0.28
N ARG A 180 -29.85 47.10 1.01
CA ARG A 180 -31.05 46.74 1.78
C ARG A 180 -31.54 45.28 1.77
N ASP A 181 -31.37 44.68 2.95
CA ASP A 181 -32.40 44.07 3.80
C ASP A 181 -33.70 43.59 3.15
N CYS A 182 -33.99 42.29 3.32
CA CYS A 182 -35.21 41.79 3.97
C CYS A 182 -35.08 40.28 4.24
N ARG A 183 -35.15 39.87 5.51
CA ARG A 183 -35.47 38.50 5.96
C ARG A 183 -37.01 38.26 5.90
N PRO A 184 -37.58 37.17 6.45
CA PRO A 184 -37.74 35.84 5.84
C PRO A 184 -39.22 35.39 5.82
N ALA A 185 -39.57 34.34 5.08
CA ALA A 185 -40.83 33.60 5.28
C ALA A 185 -40.63 32.14 4.83
N SER A 186 -40.39 31.18 5.72
CA SER A 186 -41.38 30.44 6.52
C SER A 186 -42.50 29.80 5.69
N ALA A 187 -42.55 28.45 5.72
CA ALA A 187 -43.75 27.60 5.64
C ALA A 187 -43.77 26.42 4.62
N GLN A 188 -42.65 25.98 4.02
CA GLN A 188 -42.69 24.80 3.11
C GLN A 188 -41.58 23.74 3.31
N ALA A 189 -40.94 23.68 4.48
CA ALA A 189 -39.89 22.69 4.77
C ALA A 189 -40.23 21.70 5.91
N ARG A 190 -41.52 21.46 6.19
CA ARG A 190 -41.93 20.57 7.30
C ARG A 190 -42.93 19.45 6.95
N LEU A 191 -43.22 19.21 5.68
CA LEU A 191 -44.16 18.15 5.27
C LEU A 191 -43.52 16.96 4.51
N ALA A 192 -42.23 16.97 4.20
CA ALA A 192 -41.58 15.87 3.46
C ALA A 192 -40.83 14.84 4.34
N ALA A 193 -40.84 14.96 5.67
CA ALA A 193 -40.09 14.08 6.58
C ALA A 193 -40.93 13.03 7.33
N ALA A 194 -42.22 12.89 6.97
CA ALA A 194 -43.15 11.95 7.61
C ALA A 194 -43.54 10.73 6.74
N GLU A 195 -43.37 10.78 5.42
CA GLU A 195 -43.83 9.70 4.53
C GLU A 195 -42.79 8.60 4.26
N TYR A 196 -41.50 8.85 4.52
CA TYR A 196 -40.45 7.85 4.28
C TYR A 196 -40.29 6.82 5.41
N ARG A 197 -40.86 7.06 6.60
CA ARG A 197 -40.75 6.16 7.77
C ARG A 197 -41.81 5.06 7.84
N HIS A 198 -42.82 5.07 6.97
CA HIS A 198 -43.87 4.05 6.95
C HIS A 198 -43.57 2.86 6.03
N HIS A 199 -42.68 3.01 5.04
CA HIS A 199 -42.36 1.92 4.10
C HIS A 199 -41.24 0.97 4.58
N GLN A 200 -40.43 1.35 5.58
CA GLN A 200 -39.37 0.49 6.12
C GLN A 200 -39.81 -0.46 7.24
N ARG A 201 -41.05 -0.36 7.76
CA ARG A 201 -41.58 -1.32 8.75
C ARG A 201 -42.39 -2.49 8.16
N ALA A 202 -42.63 -2.49 6.84
CA ALA A 202 -43.38 -3.57 6.17
C ALA A 202 -42.49 -4.66 5.55
N ALA A 203 -41.16 -4.48 5.51
CA ALA A 203 -40.22 -5.46 4.96
C ALA A 203 -39.62 -6.42 6.02
N ASP A 204 -39.78 -6.13 7.31
CA ASP A 204 -39.23 -6.95 8.42
C ASP A 204 -40.25 -7.92 9.06
N ALA A 205 -41.46 -8.06 8.50
CA ALA A 205 -42.50 -8.97 9.01
C ALA A 205 -42.82 -10.15 8.06
N GLY A 206 -41.89 -10.49 7.15
CA GLY A 206 -42.00 -11.63 6.24
C GLY A 206 -40.88 -12.64 6.48
N ARG A 207 -40.84 -13.22 7.68
CA ARG A 207 -40.05 -14.40 8.03
C ARG A 207 -41.00 -15.46 8.59
#